data_AF-A0A817URQ1-F1
#
_entry.id   AF-A0A817URQ1-F1
#
_cell.length_a   1.000
_cell.length_b   1.000
_cell.length_c   1.000
_cell.angle_alpha   90.00
_cell.angle_beta   90.00
_cell.angle_gamma   90.00
#
_symmetry.space_group_name_H-M   'P 1'
#
loop_
_entity.id
_entity.type
_entity.pdbx_description
1 polymer ?
#
loop_
_entity_poly.entity_id
_entity_poly.type
_entity_poly.pdbx_seq_one_letter_code
_entity_poly.pdbx_strand_id
1 'polypeptide(L)'
;MTVGALHDLYLPYPGCKTSSGISNISFSFQDQDRVLEAMHSVFLFHAIKTGLSMGTVNADQVPIYNDIDSRLGELREACIFNTRSTATVELFDYREEINFDTTVAPEIVTGKTPAKKTGKGLL
;
A
#
# COMPACT_ATOMS: atom_id res chain seq x y z
N MET A 1 10.02 -16.79 -1.92
CA MET A 1 11.43 -16.81 -1.46
C MET A 1 11.56 -15.76 -0.35
N THR A 2 12.25 -16.05 0.75
CA THR A 2 12.40 -15.10 1.89
C THR A 2 13.71 -14.31 1.78
N VAL A 3 13.80 -13.18 2.51
CA VAL A 3 15.01 -12.34 2.53
C VAL A 3 16.22 -13.10 3.09
N GLY A 4 16.05 -13.89 4.15
CA GLY A 4 17.13 -14.72 4.69
C GLY A 4 17.68 -15.73 3.68
N ALA A 5 16.79 -16.40 2.94
CA ALA A 5 17.21 -17.36 1.90
C ALA A 5 17.97 -16.69 0.73
N LEU A 6 17.67 -15.42 0.42
CA LEU A 6 18.42 -14.67 -0.59
C LEU A 6 19.87 -14.46 -0.14
N HIS A 7 20.08 -14.11 1.13
CA HIS A 7 21.42 -13.92 1.68
C HIS A 7 22.25 -15.19 1.57
N ASP A 8 21.65 -16.33 1.95
CA ASP A 8 22.30 -17.63 1.94
C ASP A 8 22.61 -18.14 0.54
N LEU A 9 21.87 -17.72 -0.48
CA LEU A 9 22.09 -18.13 -1.87
C LEU A 9 23.02 -17.16 -2.63
N TYR A 10 22.97 -15.88 -2.31
CA TYR A 10 23.68 -14.85 -3.07
C TYR A 10 25.19 -14.89 -2.84
N LEU A 11 25.64 -15.19 -1.61
CA LEU A 11 27.07 -15.24 -1.28
C LEU A 11 27.81 -16.49 -1.81
N PRO A 12 27.28 -17.73 -1.67
CA PRO A 12 28.05 -18.94 -2.00
C PRO A 12 28.04 -19.29 -3.49
N TYR A 13 27.11 -18.76 -4.28
CA TYR A 13 26.88 -19.16 -5.68
C TYR A 13 27.01 -17.97 -6.64
N PRO A 14 28.25 -17.51 -6.91
CA PRO A 14 28.48 -16.38 -7.79
C PRO A 14 27.96 -16.67 -9.20
N GLY A 15 27.06 -15.80 -9.69
CA GLY A 15 26.45 -15.90 -11.02
C GLY A 15 25.03 -16.47 -11.05
N CYS A 16 24.55 -17.10 -9.96
CA CYS A 16 23.15 -17.50 -9.85
C CYS A 16 22.25 -16.26 -9.69
N LYS A 17 21.15 -16.21 -10.45
CA LYS A 17 20.12 -15.17 -10.32
C LYS A 17 18.96 -15.70 -9.47
N THR A 18 18.41 -14.83 -8.65
CA THR A 18 17.28 -15.13 -7.77
C THR A 18 16.03 -14.42 -8.25
N SER A 19 14.88 -15.09 -8.12
CA SER A 19 13.57 -14.54 -8.48
C SER A 19 12.54 -14.88 -7.41
N SER A 20 11.55 -14.00 -7.23
CA SER A 20 10.42 -14.23 -6.30
C SER A 20 9.11 -13.65 -6.83
N GLY A 21 8.01 -14.37 -6.63
CA GLY A 21 6.65 -13.82 -6.81
C GLY A 21 6.27 -12.99 -5.59
N ILE A 22 6.07 -11.69 -5.78
CA ILE A 22 5.91 -10.73 -4.68
C ILE A 22 4.47 -10.75 -4.14
N SER A 23 3.47 -10.93 -5.00
CA SER A 23 2.05 -10.92 -4.62
C SER A 23 1.63 -12.01 -3.63
N ASN A 24 2.46 -13.03 -3.41
CA ASN A 24 2.16 -14.10 -2.45
C ASN A 24 2.29 -13.63 -0.98
N ILE A 25 3.07 -12.58 -0.72
CA ILE A 25 3.36 -12.12 0.66
C ILE A 25 2.16 -11.40 1.30
N SER A 26 1.26 -10.87 0.47
CA SER A 26 0.17 -9.98 0.86
C SER A 26 -1.20 -10.68 0.84
N PHE A 27 -1.22 -12.01 0.71
CA PHE A 27 -2.45 -12.80 0.56
C PHE A 27 -3.50 -12.56 1.66
N SER A 28 -3.07 -12.21 2.87
CA SER A 28 -3.96 -11.93 4.00
C SER A 28 -4.61 -10.53 3.96
N PHE A 29 -4.22 -9.66 3.03
CA PHE A 29 -4.62 -8.25 2.99
C PHE A 29 -5.24 -7.85 1.64
N GLN A 30 -5.95 -8.78 0.98
CA GLN A 30 -6.52 -8.58 -0.36
C GLN A 30 -7.52 -7.42 -0.46
N ASP A 31 -8.19 -7.07 0.65
CA ASP A 31 -9.18 -5.99 0.69
C ASP A 31 -8.59 -4.64 1.15
N GLN A 32 -7.25 -4.55 1.29
CA GLN A 32 -6.57 -3.36 1.78
C GLN A 32 -5.44 -2.96 0.81
N ASP A 33 -5.79 -2.40 -0.36
CA ASP A 33 -4.85 -2.11 -1.45
C ASP A 33 -3.60 -1.34 -0.98
N ARG A 34 -3.76 -0.25 -0.23
CA ARG A 34 -2.62 0.55 0.25
C ARG A 34 -1.68 -0.23 1.16
N VAL A 35 -2.23 -1.10 1.99
CA VAL A 35 -1.46 -2.01 2.85
C VAL A 35 -0.71 -3.03 1.99
N LEU A 36 -1.39 -3.64 1.02
CA LEU A 36 -0.87 -4.65 0.12
C LEU A 36 0.28 -4.09 -0.72
N GLU A 37 0.10 -2.90 -1.28
CA GLU A 37 1.09 -2.14 -2.04
C GLU A 37 2.32 -1.80 -1.20
N ALA A 38 2.12 -1.30 0.02
CA ALA A 38 3.20 -1.02 0.95
C ALA A 38 4.00 -2.29 1.29
N MET A 39 3.34 -3.45 1.48
CA MET A 39 4.04 -4.72 1.70
C MET A 39 4.96 -5.08 0.53
N HIS A 40 4.50 -4.92 -0.72
CA HIS A 40 5.31 -5.23 -1.89
C HIS A 40 6.56 -4.36 -1.95
N SER A 41 6.41 -3.05 -1.74
CA SER A 41 7.51 -2.10 -1.80
C SER A 41 8.53 -2.33 -0.68
N VAL A 42 8.08 -2.54 0.56
CA VAL A 42 8.95 -2.86 1.71
C VAL A 42 9.71 -4.16 1.46
N PHE A 43 9.02 -5.21 1.03
CA PHE A 43 9.67 -6.49 0.75
C PHE A 43 10.72 -6.37 -0.35
N LEU A 44 10.40 -5.70 -1.47
CA LEU A 44 11.32 -5.51 -2.58
C LEU A 44 12.56 -4.71 -2.16
N PHE A 45 12.38 -3.65 -1.39
CA PHE A 45 13.49 -2.84 -0.88
C PHE A 45 14.54 -3.69 -0.15
N HIS A 46 14.09 -4.54 0.78
CA HIS A 46 14.98 -5.41 1.54
C HIS A 46 15.50 -6.59 0.71
N ALA A 47 14.67 -7.19 -0.13
CA ALA A 47 15.04 -8.33 -0.96
C ALA A 47 16.11 -7.95 -1.99
N ILE A 48 15.96 -6.81 -2.68
CA ILE A 48 16.94 -6.32 -3.67
C ILE A 48 18.28 -6.02 -3.00
N LYS A 49 18.26 -5.35 -1.83
CA LYS A 49 19.48 -5.11 -1.03
C LYS A 49 20.21 -6.40 -0.64
N THR A 50 19.46 -7.49 -0.49
CA THR A 50 19.99 -8.81 -0.11
C THR A 50 20.41 -9.66 -1.31
N GLY A 51 20.14 -9.20 -2.55
CA GLY A 51 20.58 -9.87 -3.77
C GLY A 51 19.46 -10.44 -4.65
N LEU A 52 18.19 -10.04 -4.44
CA LEU A 52 17.11 -10.37 -5.36
C LEU A 52 17.38 -9.75 -6.74
N SER A 53 17.45 -10.59 -7.78
CA SER A 53 17.76 -10.12 -9.13
C SER A 53 16.50 -9.78 -9.96
N MET A 54 15.39 -10.47 -9.71
CA MET A 54 14.14 -10.33 -10.45
C MET A 54 12.94 -10.58 -9.53
N GLY A 55 11.78 -10.00 -9.84
CA GLY A 55 10.54 -10.31 -9.14
C GLY A 55 9.34 -10.17 -10.05
N THR A 56 8.37 -11.08 -9.89
CA THR A 56 7.06 -10.95 -10.54
C THR A 56 6.19 -10.07 -9.67
N VAL A 57 5.83 -8.89 -10.20
CA VAL A 57 5.05 -7.86 -9.52
C VAL A 57 3.94 -7.38 -10.44
N ASN A 58 2.88 -6.82 -9.84
CA ASN A 58 2.01 -5.90 -10.55
C ASN A 58 2.63 -4.51 -10.49
N ALA A 59 3.02 -3.95 -11.65
CA ALA A 59 3.77 -2.69 -11.72
C ALA A 59 3.00 -1.49 -11.14
N ASP A 60 1.67 -1.52 -11.23
CA ASP A 60 0.81 -0.46 -10.70
C ASP A 60 0.69 -0.52 -9.17
N GLN A 61 1.08 -1.64 -8.54
CA GLN A 61 0.95 -1.89 -7.10
C GLN A 61 2.30 -1.95 -6.37
N VAL A 62 3.27 -1.16 -6.84
CA VAL A 62 4.59 -1.01 -6.21
C VAL A 62 4.89 0.48 -6.02
N PRO A 63 4.45 1.09 -4.90
CA PRO A 63 4.74 2.49 -4.60
C PRO A 63 6.22 2.69 -4.29
N ILE A 64 6.70 3.93 -4.39
CA ILE A 64 8.06 4.30 -4.01
C ILE A 64 8.19 4.11 -2.49
N TYR A 65 9.20 3.35 -2.06
CA TYR A 65 9.41 3.01 -0.64
C TYR A 65 9.45 4.24 0.27
N ASN A 66 10.08 5.33 -0.17
CA ASN A 66 10.20 6.57 0.60
C ASN A 66 8.88 7.36 0.73
N ASP A 67 7.89 7.08 -0.11
CA ASP A 67 6.59 7.77 -0.11
C ASP A 67 5.56 7.07 0.78
N ILE A 68 5.92 5.89 1.32
CA ILE A 68 5.07 5.13 2.23
C ILE A 68 5.00 5.86 3.58
N ASP A 69 3.80 5.95 4.15
CA ASP A 69 3.61 6.46 5.50
C ASP A 69 4.54 5.73 6.48
N SER A 70 5.27 6.50 7.30
CA SER A 70 6.29 5.95 8.20
C SER A 70 5.74 4.88 9.15
N ARG A 71 4.55 5.10 9.72
CA ARG A 71 3.91 4.16 10.64
C ARG A 71 3.49 2.89 9.91
N LEU A 72 2.93 3.02 8.71
CA LEU A 72 2.60 1.87 7.87
C LEU A 72 3.87 1.08 7.50
N GLY A 73 4.94 1.77 7.08
CA GLY A 73 6.22 1.15 6.74
C GLY A 73 6.80 0.33 7.89
N GLU A 74 6.88 0.92 9.09
CA GLU A 74 7.38 0.26 10.30
C GLU A 74 6.58 -1.00 10.66
N LEU A 75 5.25 -0.92 10.63
CA LEU A 75 4.40 -2.07 10.94
C LEU A 75 4.57 -3.20 9.90
N ARG A 76 4.74 -2.83 8.62
CA ARG A 76 4.94 -3.80 7.53
C ARG A 76 6.31 -4.48 7.63
N GLU A 77 7.36 -3.74 7.95
CA GLU A 77 8.67 -4.31 8.25
C GLU A 77 8.59 -5.25 9.45
N ALA A 78 7.91 -4.83 10.51
CA ALA A 78 7.75 -5.66 11.70
C ALA A 78 6.99 -6.97 11.42
N CYS A 79 6.01 -6.92 10.50
CA CYS A 79 5.29 -8.10 10.05
C CYS A 79 6.14 -9.02 9.16
N ILE A 80 6.88 -8.47 8.19
CA ILE A 80 7.71 -9.23 7.25
C ILE A 80 8.86 -9.93 7.97
N PHE A 81 9.50 -9.23 8.91
CA PHE A 81 10.64 -9.76 9.67
C PHE A 81 10.25 -10.40 11.01
N ASN A 82 8.96 -10.43 11.33
CA ASN A 82 8.44 -10.99 12.58
C ASN A 82 9.14 -10.42 13.83
N THR A 83 9.42 -9.11 13.86
CA THR A 83 10.11 -8.46 14.99
C THR A 83 9.15 -8.01 16.09
N ARG A 84 7.85 -7.94 15.78
CA ARG A 84 6.80 -7.53 16.71
C ARG A 84 5.62 -8.50 16.63
N SER A 85 5.28 -9.12 17.76
CA SER A 85 4.21 -10.13 17.84
C SER A 85 2.82 -9.58 17.52
N THR A 86 2.60 -8.27 17.72
CA THR A 86 1.32 -7.60 17.48
C THR A 86 1.20 -6.99 16.08
N ALA A 87 2.25 -7.05 15.25
CA ALA A 87 2.30 -6.37 13.96
C ALA A 87 1.10 -6.73 13.09
N THR A 88 0.77 -8.01 12.94
CA THR A 88 -0.35 -8.46 12.11
C THR A 88 -1.69 -7.87 12.54
N VAL A 89 -1.97 -7.82 13.84
CA VAL A 89 -3.24 -7.28 14.37
C VAL A 89 -3.31 -5.79 14.12
N GLU A 90 -2.26 -5.06 14.46
CA GLU A 90 -2.18 -3.60 14.25
C GLU A 90 -2.28 -3.22 12.78
N LEU A 91 -1.87 -4.12 11.90
CA LEU A 91 -1.93 -3.97 10.46
C LEU A 91 -3.33 -4.19 9.89
N PHE A 92 -4.12 -5.09 10.47
CA PHE A 92 -5.55 -5.20 10.15
C PHE A 92 -6.34 -3.99 10.66
N ASP A 93 -5.96 -3.49 11.84
CA ASP A 93 -6.58 -2.32 12.47
C ASP A 93 -6.08 -0.98 11.90
N TYR A 94 -5.04 -1.01 11.07
CA TYR A 94 -4.49 0.19 10.45
C TYR A 94 -5.56 0.85 9.58
N ARG A 95 -5.96 2.05 10.02
CA ARG A 95 -6.79 2.97 9.23
C ARG A 95 -5.96 4.18 8.89
N GLU A 96 -6.07 4.58 7.64
CA GLU A 96 -5.56 5.87 7.20
C GLU A 96 -6.30 6.95 7.96
N GLU A 97 -5.57 7.79 8.69
CA GLU A 97 -6.10 9.09 9.04
C GLU A 97 -6.17 9.89 7.74
N ILE A 98 -7.39 10.07 7.21
CA ILE A 98 -7.63 11.00 6.13
C ILE A 98 -7.35 12.40 6.71
N ASN A 99 -6.13 12.88 6.52
CA ASN A 99 -5.85 14.30 6.68
C ASN A 99 -6.62 15.03 5.60
N PHE A 100 -7.83 15.49 5.93
CA PHE A 100 -8.49 16.53 5.17
C PHE A 100 -7.60 17.76 5.24
N ASP A 101 -6.85 18.00 4.17
CA ASP A 101 -6.20 19.28 3.94
C ASP A 101 -7.28 20.36 3.98
N THR A 102 -7.29 21.13 5.07
CA THR A 102 -8.35 22.12 5.36
C THR A 102 -8.17 23.40 4.55
N THR A 103 -7.36 23.38 3.48
CA THR A 103 -7.03 24.56 2.67
C THR A 103 -7.95 24.80 1.46
N VAL A 104 -8.93 23.92 1.19
CA VAL A 104 -10.05 24.26 0.30
C VAL A 104 -11.20 24.86 1.09
N ALA A 105 -11.27 26.19 1.10
CA ALA A 105 -12.42 26.93 1.58
C ALA A 105 -13.71 26.41 0.92
N PRO A 106 -14.81 26.23 1.67
CA PRO A 106 -16.06 25.76 1.08
C PRO A 106 -16.55 26.78 0.05
N GLU A 107 -16.66 26.37 -1.20
CA GLU A 107 -17.38 27.14 -2.21
C GLU A 107 -18.83 27.27 -1.74
N ILE A 108 -19.19 28.50 -1.35
CA ILE A 108 -20.57 28.85 -1.00
C ILE A 108 -21.39 28.69 -2.28
N VAL A 109 -22.06 27.55 -2.43
CA VAL A 109 -23.14 27.38 -3.41
C VAL A 109 -24.28 28.28 -2.96
N THR A 110 -24.26 29.53 -3.41
CA THR A 110 -25.40 30.44 -3.28
C THR A 110 -26.56 29.85 -4.05
N GLY A 111 -27.59 29.43 -3.32
CA GLY A 111 -28.74 28.73 -3.86
C GLY A 111 -29.45 29.51 -4.97
N LYS A 112 -29.74 28.81 -6.07
CA LYS A 112 -30.92 29.10 -6.88
C LYS A 112 -32.00 28.10 -6.49
N THR A 113 -32.99 28.60 -5.74
CA THR A 113 -34.25 27.93 -5.42
C THR A 113 -34.94 27.46 -6.71
N PRO A 114 -35.45 26.23 -6.80
CA PRO A 114 -36.21 25.79 -7.95
C PRO A 114 -37.59 26.46 -7.96
N ALA A 115 -37.89 27.21 -9.02
CA ALA A 115 -39.22 27.79 -9.24
C ALA A 115 -40.24 26.68 -9.56
N LYS A 116 -41.20 26.45 -8.65
CA LYS A 116 -42.41 25.68 -8.90
C LYS A 116 -43.25 26.40 -9.96
N LYS A 117 -43.44 25.80 -11.14
CA LYS A 117 -44.53 26.18 -12.05
C LYS A 117 -45.81 25.48 -11.62
N THR A 118 -46.65 26.19 -10.87
CA THR A 118 -48.05 25.83 -10.62
C THR A 118 -48.87 26.14 -11.86
N GLY A 119 -49.60 25.17 -12.38
CA GLY A 119 -50.48 25.32 -13.53
C GLY A 119 -51.88 25.89 -13.21
N LYS A 120 -52.54 26.35 -14.29
CA LYS A 120 -53.97 26.66 -14.57
C LYS A 120 -54.03 28.00 -15.32
N GLY A 121 -54.71 28.22 -16.44
CA GLY A 121 -55.75 27.56 -17.24
C GLY A 121 -56.52 28.69 -17.98
N LEU A 122 -57.13 28.39 -19.14
CA LEU A 122 -57.88 29.31 -20.05
C LEU A 122 -56.97 30.30 -20.81
N LEU A 123 -57.00 30.42 -22.14
CA LEU A 123 -58.06 30.35 -23.15
C LEU A 123 -57.62 29.55 -24.39
#